data_AF-A0A8H2WSJ4-F1
#
_entry.id   AF-A0A8H2WSJ4-F1
#
_cell.length_a   1.000
_cell.length_b   1.000
_cell.length_c   1.000
_cell.angle_alpha   90.00
_cell.angle_beta   90.00
_cell.angle_gamma   90.00
#
_symmetry.space_group_name_H-M   'P 1'
#
loop_
_entity.id
_entity.type
_entity.pdbx_description
1 polymer ?
#
loop_
_entity_poly.entity_id
_entity_poly.type
_entity_poly.pdbx_seq_one_letter_code
_entity_poly.pdbx_strand_id
1 'polypeptide(L)'
;MSNQTPDIVIRPFDSKDSKEVHMLVGMSAMEQLAIANRKSYSHPLLISLWILFASVIIQVLRLWPSDSEQGWIGYLSPLPTIAGTAVPVLFAMDWLHRPHFEEMLRLRIKAFAKAAAKAALVSKPKSGSAKPLLLVMEYKQTPIGCAALLPCDVKDTRPCYRLAHFHVDSPYRRTGVGHDFLSHIVQNLAKSNADIVAVTNQLTPYVAECLRGVGFSPDQQAIHVWDTEREKNDLDGQGGKDIEKEKVFLVDTQRTGWRLSHA
;
A
#
# COMPACT_ATOMS: atom_id res chain seq x y z
N MET A 1 14.00 -32.60 -20.92
CA MET A 1 13.65 -31.38 -20.18
C MET A 1 12.17 -31.46 -19.85
N SER A 2 11.80 -31.73 -18.59
CA SER A 2 10.39 -31.76 -18.21
C SER A 2 9.85 -30.33 -18.23
N ASN A 3 8.84 -30.07 -19.05
CA ASN A 3 8.04 -28.85 -19.02
C ASN A 3 7.22 -28.82 -17.71
N GLN A 4 7.87 -28.56 -16.59
CA GLN A 4 7.17 -28.16 -15.38
C GLN A 4 6.63 -26.75 -15.63
N THR A 5 5.30 -26.66 -15.75
CA THR A 5 4.59 -25.38 -15.76
C THR A 5 5.00 -24.56 -14.54
N PRO A 6 5.14 -23.23 -14.67
CA PRO A 6 5.53 -22.37 -13.55
C PRO A 6 4.61 -22.63 -12.36
N ASP A 7 5.22 -23.03 -11.24
CA ASP A 7 4.55 -23.48 -10.02
C ASP A 7 4.10 -22.28 -9.19
N ILE A 8 3.09 -21.57 -9.71
CA ILE A 8 2.35 -20.56 -8.95
C ILE A 8 1.18 -21.26 -8.29
N VAL A 9 1.16 -21.24 -6.96
CA VAL A 9 0.12 -21.88 -6.16
C VAL A 9 -0.57 -20.81 -5.33
N ILE A 10 -1.89 -20.72 -5.43
CA ILE A 10 -2.71 -19.88 -4.57
C ILE A 10 -3.37 -20.80 -3.55
N ARG A 11 -3.12 -20.57 -2.26
CA ARG A 11 -3.63 -21.42 -1.18
C ARG A 11 -4.09 -20.60 0.03
N PRO A 12 -4.90 -21.20 0.92
CA PRO A 12 -5.18 -20.61 2.22
C PRO A 12 -3.89 -20.38 3.03
N PHE A 13 -3.92 -19.32 3.83
CA PHE A 13 -2.83 -18.99 4.77
C PHE A 13 -2.53 -20.17 5.72
N ASP A 14 -1.25 -20.53 5.84
CA ASP A 14 -0.74 -21.43 6.88
C ASP A 14 0.00 -20.59 7.94
N SER A 15 -0.15 -20.98 9.19
CA SER A 15 0.62 -20.49 10.34
C SER A 15 2.14 -20.46 10.10
N LYS A 16 2.67 -21.38 9.28
CA LYS A 16 4.10 -21.42 8.90
C LYS A 16 4.55 -20.20 8.12
N ASP A 17 3.64 -19.58 7.34
CA ASP A 17 3.93 -18.43 6.49
C ASP A 17 3.83 -17.10 7.26
N SER A 18 3.55 -17.16 8.57
CA SER A 18 3.29 -15.96 9.38
C SER A 18 4.40 -14.94 9.25
N LYS A 19 5.67 -15.35 9.27
CA LYS A 19 6.80 -14.42 9.20
C LYS A 19 6.89 -13.74 7.83
N GLU A 20 6.81 -14.51 6.76
CA GLU A 20 6.90 -14.05 5.38
C GLU A 20 5.72 -13.15 5.03
N VAL A 21 4.50 -13.52 5.45
CA VAL A 21 3.30 -12.71 5.20
C VAL A 21 3.32 -11.42 6.00
N HIS A 22 3.77 -11.41 7.26
CA HIS A 22 3.98 -10.16 8.00
C HIS A 22 5.01 -9.26 7.32
N MET A 23 6.06 -9.84 6.74
CA MET A 23 7.04 -9.10 5.96
C MET A 23 6.42 -8.50 4.69
N LEU A 24 5.61 -9.26 3.93
CA LEU A 24 4.88 -8.75 2.76
C LEU A 24 3.91 -7.62 3.12
N VAL A 25 3.14 -7.80 4.20
CA VAL A 25 2.26 -6.75 4.73
C VAL A 25 3.07 -5.50 5.08
N GLY A 26 4.25 -5.68 5.69
CA GLY A 26 5.12 -4.57 6.05
C GLY A 26 5.75 -3.85 4.85
N MET A 27 6.19 -4.61 3.85
CA MET A 27 6.68 -4.07 2.58
C MET A 27 5.60 -3.22 1.90
N SER A 28 4.33 -3.64 1.92
CA SER A 28 3.22 -2.85 1.35
C SER A 28 3.03 -1.47 2.00
N ALA A 29 3.34 -1.34 3.30
CA ALA A 29 3.21 -0.08 4.03
C ALA A 29 4.44 0.81 3.76
N MET A 30 5.63 0.23 3.76
CA MET A 30 6.88 0.95 3.50
C MET A 30 7.02 1.41 2.05
N GLU A 31 6.40 0.69 1.11
CA GLU A 31 6.32 1.15 -0.27
C GLU A 31 5.53 2.46 -0.41
N GLN A 32 4.45 2.62 0.36
CA GLN A 32 3.67 3.86 0.35
C GLN A 32 4.48 5.04 0.88
N LEU A 33 5.35 4.82 1.88
CA LEU A 33 6.32 5.83 2.34
C LEU A 33 7.25 6.25 1.20
N ALA A 34 7.80 5.30 0.45
CA ALA A 34 8.67 5.61 -0.69
C ALA A 34 7.95 6.42 -1.79
N ILE A 35 6.69 6.07 -2.08
CA ILE A 35 5.87 6.79 -3.07
C ILE A 35 5.51 8.19 -2.56
N ALA A 36 5.16 8.35 -1.29
CA ALA A 36 4.88 9.64 -0.66
C ALA A 36 6.12 10.55 -0.66
N ASN A 37 7.28 10.01 -0.31
CA ASN A 37 8.57 10.69 -0.41
C ASN A 37 8.84 11.17 -1.84
N ARG A 38 8.71 10.28 -2.83
CA ARG A 38 8.91 10.64 -4.25
C ARG A 38 7.97 11.77 -4.71
N LYS A 39 6.69 11.70 -4.33
CA LYS A 39 5.72 12.77 -4.65
C LYS A 39 6.13 14.10 -4.00
N SER A 40 6.54 14.05 -2.73
CA SER A 40 6.95 15.24 -1.98
C SER A 40 8.23 15.88 -2.52
N TYR A 41 9.20 15.07 -2.95
CA TYR A 41 10.44 15.54 -3.58
C TYR A 41 10.18 16.28 -4.89
N SER A 42 9.07 15.96 -5.56
CA SER A 42 8.67 16.61 -6.80
C SER A 42 7.80 17.85 -6.55
N HIS A 43 7.52 18.20 -5.29
CA HIS A 43 6.66 19.34 -4.98
C HIS A 43 7.41 20.67 -5.23
N PRO A 44 6.84 21.62 -5.99
CA PRO A 44 7.55 22.84 -6.42
C PRO A 44 8.00 23.72 -5.26
N LEU A 45 7.23 23.77 -4.16
CA LEU A 45 7.64 24.49 -2.96
C LEU A 45 8.88 23.90 -2.30
N LEU A 46 9.00 22.57 -2.26
CA LEU A 46 10.16 21.91 -1.65
C LEU A 46 11.41 22.13 -2.51
N ILE A 47 11.27 22.02 -3.83
CA ILE A 47 12.36 22.33 -4.77
C ILE A 47 12.79 23.79 -4.62
N SER A 48 11.84 24.72 -4.50
CA SER A 48 12.15 26.15 -4.31
C SER A 48 12.90 26.41 -3.00
N LEU A 49 12.46 25.76 -1.91
CA LEU A 49 13.13 25.86 -0.61
C LEU A 49 14.55 25.28 -0.66
N TRP A 50 14.73 24.15 -1.35
CA TRP A 50 16.04 23.53 -1.56
C TRP A 50 16.98 24.43 -2.36
N ILE A 51 16.53 24.98 -3.50
CA ILE A 51 17.33 25.88 -4.33
C ILE A 51 17.69 27.16 -3.56
N LEU A 52 16.75 27.72 -2.80
CA LEU A 52 17.01 28.88 -1.94
C LEU A 52 18.09 28.55 -0.89
N PHE A 53 17.95 27.42 -0.20
CA PHE A 53 18.90 26.98 0.80
C PHE A 53 20.30 26.73 0.19
N ALA A 54 20.36 26.06 -0.96
CA ALA A 54 21.59 25.85 -1.70
C ALA A 54 22.26 27.18 -2.09
N SER A 55 21.47 28.14 -2.60
CA SER A 55 21.96 29.47 -2.98
C SER A 55 22.57 30.23 -1.80
N VAL A 56 21.97 30.14 -0.61
CA VAL A 56 22.53 30.74 0.62
C VAL A 56 23.89 30.14 0.93
N ILE A 57 24.01 28.81 0.89
CA ILE A 57 25.28 28.12 1.18
C ILE A 57 26.36 28.47 0.13
N ILE A 58 26.03 28.48 -1.15
CA ILE A 58 26.96 28.86 -2.24
C ILE A 58 27.46 30.29 -2.03
N GLN A 59 26.56 31.22 -1.66
CA GLN A 59 26.91 32.60 -1.39
C GLN A 59 27.86 32.73 -0.19
N VAL A 60 27.57 32.02 0.91
CA VAL A 60 28.40 32.04 2.12
C VAL A 60 29.79 31.47 1.85
N LEU A 61 29.88 30.39 1.07
CA LEU A 61 31.14 29.74 0.72
C LEU A 61 31.87 30.41 -0.45
N ARG A 62 31.31 31.46 -1.04
CA ARG A 62 31.85 32.17 -2.23
C ARG A 62 32.19 31.22 -3.38
N LEU A 63 31.33 30.23 -3.62
CA LEU A 63 31.52 29.22 -4.66
C LEU A 63 31.05 29.68 -6.05
N TRP A 64 30.57 30.92 -6.16
CA TRP A 64 30.27 31.54 -7.44
C TRP A 64 31.55 31.71 -8.27
N PRO A 65 31.48 31.54 -9.60
CA PRO A 65 32.63 31.72 -10.46
C PRO A 65 33.17 33.15 -10.30
N SER A 66 34.46 33.28 -10.02
CA SER A 66 35.17 34.55 -10.04
C SER A 66 35.82 34.74 -11.40
N ASP A 67 35.77 35.97 -11.93
CA ASP A 67 36.25 36.28 -13.27
C ASP A 67 37.76 35.97 -13.41
N SER A 68 38.09 34.87 -14.10
CA SER A 68 39.20 34.72 -15.07
C SER A 68 39.94 33.38 -15.07
N GLU A 69 39.99 32.62 -13.97
CA GLU A 69 41.00 31.54 -13.88
C GLU A 69 40.51 30.12 -14.29
N GLN A 70 39.21 29.84 -14.26
CA GLN A 70 38.68 28.45 -14.38
C GLN A 70 37.85 28.17 -15.65
N GLY A 71 37.76 29.13 -16.57
CA GLY A 71 37.01 28.98 -17.82
C GLY A 71 35.55 28.55 -17.59
N TRP A 72 34.98 27.83 -18.56
CA TRP A 72 33.58 27.38 -18.50
C TRP A 72 33.30 26.32 -17.41
N ILE A 73 34.34 25.59 -16.96
CA ILE A 73 34.20 24.55 -15.92
C ILE A 73 33.90 25.18 -14.56
N GLY A 74 34.36 26.41 -14.32
CA GLY A 74 34.04 27.16 -13.10
C GLY A 74 32.54 27.31 -12.82
N TYR A 75 31.69 27.32 -13.86
CA TYR A 75 30.23 27.36 -13.71
C TYR A 75 29.63 26.07 -13.13
N LEU A 76 30.36 24.94 -13.15
CA LEU A 76 29.93 23.69 -12.51
C LEU A 76 30.33 23.62 -11.02
N SER A 77 31.15 24.56 -10.53
CA SER A 77 31.62 24.60 -9.13
C SER A 77 30.49 24.57 -8.09
N PRO A 78 29.31 25.21 -8.29
CA PRO A 78 28.21 25.13 -7.33
C PRO A 78 27.47 23.79 -7.33
N LEU A 79 27.60 22.96 -8.39
CA LEU A 79 26.80 21.75 -8.58
C LEU A 79 26.94 20.73 -7.43
N PRO A 80 28.16 20.42 -6.92
CA PRO A 80 28.31 19.55 -5.75
C PRO A 80 27.62 20.09 -4.50
N THR A 81 27.61 21.41 -4.28
CA THR A 81 26.94 22.03 -3.13
C THR A 81 25.42 22.00 -3.28
N ILE A 82 24.90 22.22 -4.48
CA ILE A 82 23.46 22.05 -4.78
C ILE A 82 23.05 20.60 -4.49
N ALA A 83 23.80 19.62 -4.99
CA ALA A 83 23.53 18.21 -4.75
C ALA A 83 23.67 17.83 -3.25
N GLY A 84 24.71 18.31 -2.58
CA GLY A 84 24.98 18.02 -1.16
C GLY A 84 23.92 18.59 -0.23
N THR A 85 23.37 19.77 -0.52
CA THR A 85 22.28 20.37 0.25
C THR A 85 20.92 19.69 0.03
N ALA A 86 20.77 18.88 -1.02
CA ALA A 86 19.57 18.07 -1.21
C ALA A 86 19.44 16.98 -0.13
N VAL A 87 20.55 16.35 0.29
CA VAL A 87 20.55 15.24 1.26
C VAL A 87 19.84 15.59 2.58
N PRO A 88 20.17 16.69 3.30
CA PRO A 88 19.47 17.04 4.53
C PRO A 88 17.99 17.36 4.30
N VAL A 89 17.61 17.93 3.16
CA VAL A 89 16.21 18.20 2.81
C VAL A 89 15.45 16.89 2.59
N LEU A 90 16.00 15.96 1.83
CA LEU A 90 15.42 14.64 1.60
C LEU A 90 15.28 13.85 2.90
N PHE A 91 16.31 13.88 3.75
CA PHE A 91 16.29 13.22 5.06
C PHE A 91 15.24 13.81 6.00
N ALA A 92 15.11 15.15 6.05
CA ALA A 92 14.08 15.80 6.85
C ALA A 92 12.67 15.39 6.42
N MET A 93 12.44 15.27 5.11
CA MET A 93 11.16 14.81 4.57
C MET A 93 10.86 13.33 4.90
N ASP A 94 11.84 12.43 4.77
CA ASP A 94 11.70 11.04 5.21
C ASP A 94 11.36 10.97 6.71
N TRP A 95 12.04 11.78 7.52
CA TRP A 95 11.81 11.87 8.96
C TRP A 95 10.40 12.36 9.31
N LEU A 96 9.86 13.33 8.56
CA LEU A 96 8.50 13.84 8.77
C LEU A 96 7.42 12.80 8.40
N HIS A 97 7.63 12.00 7.36
CA HIS A 97 6.66 10.98 6.95
C HIS A 97 6.72 9.71 7.80
N ARG A 98 7.91 9.33 8.30
CA ARG A 98 8.14 8.04 8.95
C ARG A 98 7.17 7.72 10.10
N PRO A 99 6.86 8.62 11.07
CA PRO A 99 5.97 8.29 12.18
C PRO A 99 4.59 7.81 11.74
N HIS A 100 4.01 8.47 10.73
CA HIS A 100 2.70 8.14 10.18
C HIS A 100 2.69 6.74 9.54
N PHE A 101 3.69 6.43 8.69
CA PHE A 101 3.77 5.13 8.03
C PHE A 101 4.17 4.00 8.99
N GLU A 102 4.96 4.26 10.03
CA GLU A 102 5.23 3.28 11.09
C GLU A 102 3.97 2.93 11.88
N GLU A 103 3.12 3.91 12.18
CA GLU A 103 1.85 3.65 12.85
C GLU A 103 0.90 2.87 11.93
N MET A 104 0.79 3.24 10.66
CA MET A 104 0.04 2.48 9.65
C MET A 104 0.54 1.04 9.53
N LEU A 105 1.86 0.82 9.51
CA LEU A 105 2.48 -0.50 9.51
C LEU A 105 2.04 -1.33 10.71
N ARG A 106 2.16 -0.77 11.93
CA ARG A 106 1.75 -1.45 13.17
C ARG A 106 0.27 -1.84 13.14
N LEU A 107 -0.60 -0.92 12.70
CA LEU A 107 -2.03 -1.20 12.60
C LEU A 107 -2.33 -2.31 11.58
N ARG A 108 -1.68 -2.31 10.41
CA ARG A 108 -1.89 -3.34 9.38
C ARG A 108 -1.41 -4.71 9.81
N ILE A 109 -0.23 -4.79 10.44
CA ILE A 109 0.29 -6.05 11.01
C ILE A 109 -0.67 -6.58 12.08
N LYS A 110 -1.11 -5.71 13.00
CA LYS A 110 -2.04 -6.11 14.07
C LYS A 110 -3.40 -6.55 13.53
N ALA A 111 -3.95 -5.83 12.54
CA ALA A 111 -5.21 -6.18 11.90
C ALA A 111 -5.11 -7.51 11.16
N PHE A 112 -4.01 -7.74 10.44
CA PHE A 112 -3.73 -9.01 9.77
C PHE A 112 -3.61 -10.16 10.77
N ALA A 113 -2.84 -9.99 11.85
CA ALA A 113 -2.71 -10.98 12.91
C ALA A 113 -4.05 -11.30 13.59
N LYS A 114 -4.90 -10.29 13.87
CA LYS A 114 -6.27 -10.49 14.40
C LYS A 114 -7.12 -11.30 13.42
N ALA A 115 -7.03 -10.99 12.12
CA ALA A 115 -7.76 -11.73 11.08
C ALA A 115 -7.28 -13.18 10.97
N ALA A 116 -5.97 -13.42 11.06
CA ALA A 116 -5.36 -14.76 11.03
C ALA A 116 -5.75 -15.60 12.24
N ALA A 117 -5.67 -15.02 13.44
CA ALA A 117 -6.13 -15.68 14.66
C ALA A 117 -7.63 -16.02 14.58
N LYS A 118 -8.46 -15.10 14.09
CA LYS A 118 -9.90 -15.34 13.90
C LYS A 118 -10.16 -16.44 12.87
N ALA A 119 -9.45 -16.45 11.75
CA ALA A 119 -9.57 -17.50 10.74
C ALA A 119 -9.20 -18.88 11.31
N ALA A 120 -8.16 -18.96 12.13
CA ALA A 120 -7.72 -20.21 12.78
C ALA A 120 -8.71 -20.72 13.84
N LEU A 121 -9.29 -19.82 14.65
CA LEU A 121 -10.24 -20.20 15.70
C LEU A 121 -11.56 -20.74 15.16
N VAL A 122 -12.01 -20.23 14.00
CA VAL A 122 -13.28 -20.65 13.39
C VAL A 122 -13.05 -21.92 12.55
N SER A 123 -12.59 -23.00 13.18
CA SER A 123 -12.41 -24.30 12.53
C SER A 123 -13.77 -24.93 12.15
N LYS A 124 -14.83 -24.68 12.93
CA LYS A 124 -16.21 -25.08 12.61
C LYS A 124 -17.06 -23.86 12.28
N PRO A 125 -17.63 -23.75 11.06
CA PRO A 125 -18.59 -22.69 10.76
C PRO A 125 -19.80 -22.83 11.68
N LYS A 126 -20.08 -21.82 12.51
CA LYS A 126 -21.44 -21.62 12.97
C LYS A 126 -22.26 -21.28 11.73
N SER A 127 -23.30 -22.06 11.47
CA SER A 127 -24.18 -21.91 10.30
C SER A 127 -24.60 -20.45 10.18
N GLY A 128 -24.15 -19.77 9.11
CA GLY A 128 -24.54 -18.39 8.77
C GLY A 128 -23.49 -17.29 8.94
N SER A 129 -22.39 -17.48 9.69
CA SER A 129 -21.37 -16.41 9.83
C SER A 129 -20.28 -16.54 8.75
N ALA A 130 -20.15 -15.54 7.88
CA ALA A 130 -19.06 -15.45 6.91
C ALA A 130 -17.69 -15.42 7.64
N LYS A 131 -16.73 -16.24 7.17
CA LYS A 131 -15.38 -16.33 7.74
C LYS A 131 -14.43 -15.38 7.04
N PRO A 132 -13.45 -14.77 7.75
CA PRO A 132 -12.30 -14.14 7.10
C PRO A 132 -11.60 -15.12 6.16
N LEU A 133 -11.21 -14.65 4.98
CA LEU A 133 -10.46 -15.41 3.99
C LEU A 133 -9.06 -14.81 3.87
N LEU A 134 -8.05 -15.62 4.16
CA LEU A 134 -6.65 -15.24 4.01
C LEU A 134 -6.03 -16.16 2.97
N LEU A 135 -5.54 -15.55 1.89
CA LEU A 135 -4.97 -16.26 0.77
C LEU A 135 -3.52 -15.81 0.58
N VAL A 136 -2.66 -16.78 0.30
CA VAL A 136 -1.24 -16.59 0.03
C VAL A 136 -0.99 -17.10 -1.39
N MET A 137 -0.25 -16.30 -2.16
CA MET A 137 0.26 -16.68 -3.47
C MET A 137 1.73 -17.06 -3.32
N GLU A 138 2.07 -18.26 -3.76
CA GLU A 138 3.40 -18.84 -3.70
C GLU A 138 4.01 -18.98 -5.08
N TYR A 139 5.32 -18.81 -5.13
CA TYR A 139 6.16 -19.17 -6.26
C TYR A 139 7.39 -19.89 -5.74
N LYS A 140 7.62 -21.12 -6.21
CA LYS A 140 8.72 -21.99 -5.74
C LYS A 140 8.77 -22.10 -4.21
N GLN A 141 7.63 -22.37 -3.59
CA GLN A 141 7.46 -22.51 -2.13
C GLN A 141 7.76 -21.23 -1.33
N THR A 142 7.93 -20.08 -1.98
CA THR A 142 8.12 -18.79 -1.31
C THR A 142 6.85 -17.96 -1.46
N PRO A 143 6.26 -17.45 -0.38
CA PRO A 143 5.18 -16.49 -0.44
C PRO A 143 5.62 -15.22 -1.18
N ILE A 144 4.97 -14.92 -2.30
CA ILE A 144 5.22 -13.73 -3.13
C ILE A 144 4.05 -12.75 -3.10
N GLY A 145 2.90 -13.14 -2.55
CA GLY A 145 1.75 -12.26 -2.42
C GLY A 145 0.78 -12.74 -1.35
N CYS A 146 -0.03 -11.83 -0.85
CA CYS A 146 -1.08 -12.14 0.12
C CYS A 146 -2.30 -11.24 -0.08
N ALA A 147 -3.46 -11.80 0.26
CA ALA A 147 -4.73 -11.10 0.26
C ALA A 147 -5.49 -11.44 1.55
N ALA A 148 -6.07 -10.42 2.18
CA ALA A 148 -6.94 -10.58 3.33
C ALA A 148 -8.32 -10.03 3.01
N LEU A 149 -9.33 -10.88 3.08
CA LEU A 149 -10.72 -10.53 2.89
C LEU A 149 -11.47 -10.70 4.21
N LEU A 150 -12.12 -9.64 4.65
CA LEU A 150 -12.89 -9.62 5.88
C LEU A 150 -14.38 -9.58 5.55
N PRO A 151 -15.22 -10.36 6.22
CA PRO A 151 -16.67 -10.27 6.02
C PRO A 151 -17.18 -8.88 6.44
N CYS A 152 -18.12 -8.35 5.68
CA CYS A 152 -18.84 -7.11 5.95
C CYS A 152 -20.30 -7.40 6.25
N ASP A 153 -20.85 -6.67 7.21
CA ASP A 153 -22.23 -6.80 7.67
C ASP A 153 -23.06 -5.67 7.06
N VAL A 154 -23.25 -5.73 5.74
CA VAL A 154 -24.11 -4.80 5.02
C VAL A 154 -25.53 -5.35 5.05
N LYS A 155 -26.41 -4.68 5.81
CA LYS A 155 -27.82 -5.08 5.97
C LYS A 155 -28.49 -5.27 4.62
N ASP A 156 -29.32 -6.31 4.52
CA ASP A 156 -30.17 -6.60 3.36
C ASP A 156 -29.42 -6.84 2.04
N THR A 157 -28.14 -7.24 2.10
CA THR A 157 -27.34 -7.56 0.92
C THR A 157 -26.82 -9.00 0.94
N ARG A 158 -26.33 -9.43 -0.23
CA ARG A 158 -25.59 -10.69 -0.39
C ARG A 158 -24.36 -10.70 0.54
N PRO A 159 -23.79 -11.88 0.86
CA PRO A 159 -22.55 -11.94 1.61
C PRO A 159 -21.51 -10.99 1.02
N CYS A 160 -21.01 -10.05 1.81
CA CYS A 160 -20.09 -9.03 1.32
C CYS A 160 -18.72 -9.24 1.96
N TYR A 161 -17.66 -9.13 1.17
CA TYR A 161 -16.28 -9.17 1.62
C TYR A 161 -15.58 -7.86 1.32
N ARG A 162 -14.82 -7.37 2.29
CA ARG A 162 -13.89 -6.26 2.12
C ARG A 162 -12.50 -6.78 1.90
N LEU A 163 -11.88 -6.40 0.79
CA LEU A 163 -10.47 -6.61 0.53
C LEU A 163 -9.66 -5.67 1.44
N ALA A 164 -9.34 -6.16 2.63
CA ALA A 164 -8.66 -5.40 3.68
C ALA A 164 -7.15 -5.26 3.41
N HIS A 165 -6.57 -6.24 2.73
CA HIS A 165 -5.17 -6.21 2.32
C HIS A 165 -4.99 -6.93 0.99
N PHE A 166 -4.16 -6.37 0.11
CA PHE A 166 -3.73 -7.01 -1.12
C PHE A 166 -2.33 -6.53 -1.47
N HIS A 167 -1.39 -7.46 -1.57
CA HIS A 167 -0.01 -7.16 -1.93
C HIS A 167 0.60 -8.30 -2.73
N VAL A 168 1.40 -7.93 -3.72
CA VAL A 168 2.30 -8.82 -4.46
C VAL A 168 3.68 -8.18 -4.41
N ASP A 169 4.71 -8.97 -4.19
CA ASP A 169 6.08 -8.49 -4.12
C ASP A 169 6.52 -7.85 -5.46
N SER A 170 7.28 -6.76 -5.36
CA SER A 170 7.59 -5.82 -6.46
C SER A 170 8.21 -6.50 -7.69
N PRO A 171 9.18 -7.43 -7.56
CA PRO A 171 9.79 -8.09 -8.71
C PRO A 171 8.79 -8.87 -9.58
N TYR A 172 7.68 -9.33 -9.00
CA TYR A 172 6.69 -10.16 -9.69
C TYR A 172 5.56 -9.34 -10.33
N ARG A 173 5.35 -8.08 -9.95
CA ARG A 173 4.18 -7.30 -10.41
C ARG A 173 4.08 -7.13 -11.93
N ARG A 174 5.23 -7.06 -12.60
CA ARG A 174 5.30 -6.84 -14.06
C ARG A 174 4.85 -8.04 -14.88
N THR A 175 4.73 -9.23 -14.27
CA THR A 175 4.35 -10.45 -14.98
C THR A 175 2.84 -10.67 -15.03
N GLY A 176 2.03 -9.75 -14.49
CA GLY A 176 0.57 -9.86 -14.47
C GLY A 176 0.02 -10.71 -13.33
N VAL A 177 0.87 -11.35 -12.52
CA VAL A 177 0.44 -12.29 -11.46
C VAL A 177 -0.51 -11.68 -10.42
N GLY A 178 -0.49 -10.35 -10.20
CA GLY A 178 -1.49 -9.71 -9.35
C GLY A 178 -2.89 -9.75 -9.93
N HIS A 179 -3.04 -9.62 -11.25
CA HIS A 179 -4.32 -9.76 -11.93
C HIS A 179 -4.82 -11.19 -11.82
N ASP A 180 -3.95 -12.18 -12.06
CA ASP A 180 -4.30 -13.59 -11.94
C ASP A 180 -4.70 -13.95 -10.50
N PHE A 181 -3.94 -13.45 -9.51
CA PHE A 181 -4.25 -13.66 -8.10
C PHE A 181 -5.60 -13.06 -7.72
N LEU A 182 -5.85 -11.80 -8.10
CA LEU A 182 -7.11 -11.15 -7.79
C LEU A 182 -8.30 -11.77 -8.55
N SER A 183 -8.09 -12.18 -9.81
CA SER A 183 -9.08 -12.91 -10.61
C SER A 183 -9.45 -14.24 -9.97
N HIS A 184 -8.46 -15.00 -9.46
CA HIS A 184 -8.71 -16.23 -8.72
C HIS A 184 -9.56 -15.99 -7.46
N ILE A 185 -9.28 -14.93 -6.70
CA ILE A 185 -10.07 -14.54 -5.52
C ILE A 185 -11.52 -14.24 -5.91
N VAL A 186 -11.71 -13.42 -6.95
CA VAL A 186 -13.03 -13.06 -7.46
C VAL A 186 -13.80 -14.28 -7.93
N GLN A 187 -13.18 -15.16 -8.72
CA GLN A 187 -13.81 -16.39 -9.21
C GLN A 187 -14.21 -17.33 -8.07
N ASN A 188 -13.41 -17.40 -7.00
CA ASN A 188 -13.74 -18.20 -5.82
C ASN A 188 -14.95 -17.64 -5.08
N LEU A 189 -15.00 -16.31 -4.87
CA LEU A 189 -16.11 -15.64 -4.21
C LEU A 189 -17.39 -15.58 -5.05
N ALA A 190 -17.27 -15.52 -6.37
CA ALA A 190 -18.40 -15.60 -7.30
C ALA A 190 -19.19 -16.90 -7.12
N LYS A 191 -18.52 -18.03 -6.82
CA LYS A 191 -19.18 -19.32 -6.54
C LYS A 191 -20.06 -19.27 -5.29
N SER A 192 -19.74 -18.39 -4.33
CA SER A 192 -20.54 -18.14 -3.13
C SER A 192 -21.55 -17.00 -3.30
N ASN A 193 -21.66 -16.41 -4.49
CA ASN A 193 -22.49 -15.23 -4.78
C ASN A 193 -22.22 -14.07 -3.80
N ALA A 194 -20.93 -13.81 -3.54
CA ALA A 194 -20.50 -12.80 -2.59
C ALA A 194 -20.01 -11.53 -3.31
N ASP A 195 -20.42 -10.37 -2.82
CA ASP A 195 -19.95 -9.06 -3.27
C ASP A 195 -18.56 -8.77 -2.71
N ILE A 196 -17.74 -8.02 -3.44
CA ILE A 196 -16.43 -7.57 -2.98
C ILE A 196 -16.34 -6.05 -3.04
N VAL A 197 -15.98 -5.46 -1.90
CA VAL A 197 -15.63 -4.04 -1.80
C VAL A 197 -14.14 -3.89 -1.51
N ALA A 198 -13.51 -2.92 -2.15
CA ALA A 198 -12.11 -2.59 -1.91
C ALA A 198 -11.95 -1.07 -1.80
N VAL A 199 -10.98 -0.63 -1.01
CA VAL A 199 -10.60 0.78 -0.93
C VAL A 199 -9.11 0.87 -1.24
N THR A 200 -8.76 1.75 -2.18
CA THR A 200 -7.38 2.05 -2.52
C THR A 200 -7.06 3.50 -2.23
N ASN A 201 -5.78 3.86 -2.26
CA ASN A 201 -5.32 5.24 -2.19
C ASN A 201 -4.36 5.52 -3.37
N GLN A 202 -4.01 6.79 -3.58
CA GLN A 202 -3.07 7.18 -4.64
C GLN A 202 -1.62 6.73 -4.39
N LEU A 203 -1.33 6.12 -3.24
CA LEU A 203 -0.03 5.56 -2.89
C LEU A 203 0.09 4.08 -3.28
N THR A 204 -1.00 3.45 -3.76
CA THR A 204 -1.00 2.06 -4.22
C THR A 204 -1.56 1.92 -5.64
N PRO A 205 -1.00 2.63 -6.64
CA PRO A 205 -1.54 2.66 -8.00
C PRO A 205 -1.64 1.27 -8.65
N TYR A 206 -0.70 0.38 -8.33
CA TYR A 206 -0.71 -1.01 -8.78
C TYR A 206 -1.98 -1.78 -8.35
N VAL A 207 -2.45 -1.57 -7.11
CA VAL A 207 -3.66 -2.26 -6.62
C VAL A 207 -4.90 -1.77 -7.36
N ALA A 208 -4.98 -0.47 -7.63
CA ALA A 208 -6.07 0.12 -8.41
C ALA A 208 -6.07 -0.40 -9.87
N GLU A 209 -4.90 -0.58 -10.46
CA GLU A 209 -4.75 -1.20 -11.78
C GLU A 209 -5.26 -2.64 -11.78
N CYS A 210 -4.84 -3.47 -10.80
CA CYS A 210 -5.33 -4.84 -10.66
C CYS A 210 -6.85 -4.91 -10.49
N LEU A 211 -7.43 -4.06 -9.63
CA LEU A 211 -8.88 -4.00 -9.41
C LEU A 211 -9.61 -3.69 -10.73
N ARG A 212 -9.17 -2.67 -11.46
CA ARG A 212 -9.76 -2.30 -12.76
C ARG A 212 -9.65 -3.45 -13.77
N GLY A 213 -8.50 -4.13 -13.82
CA GLY A 213 -8.27 -5.25 -14.73
C GLY A 213 -9.18 -6.46 -14.47
N VAL A 214 -9.68 -6.64 -13.24
CA VAL A 214 -10.63 -7.70 -12.87
C VAL A 214 -12.09 -7.23 -12.96
N GLY A 215 -12.33 -5.99 -13.39
CA GLY A 215 -13.68 -5.45 -13.63
C GLY A 215 -14.31 -4.70 -12.45
N PHE A 216 -13.54 -4.36 -11.41
CA PHE A 216 -14.05 -3.47 -10.37
C PHE A 216 -14.36 -2.09 -10.94
N SER A 217 -15.48 -1.52 -10.52
CA SER A 217 -15.87 -0.15 -10.88
C SER A 217 -15.76 0.78 -9.67
N PRO A 218 -15.41 2.06 -9.87
CA PRO A 218 -15.41 3.04 -8.78
C PRO A 218 -16.80 3.16 -8.15
N ASP A 219 -16.88 3.06 -6.82
CA ASP A 219 -18.12 3.13 -6.07
C ASP A 219 -17.92 3.90 -4.76
N GLN A 220 -18.67 4.99 -4.58
CA GLN A 220 -18.64 5.80 -3.35
C GLN A 220 -19.29 5.07 -2.16
N GLN A 221 -20.24 4.16 -2.41
CA GLN A 221 -20.84 3.35 -1.35
C GLN A 221 -19.82 2.40 -0.72
N ALA A 222 -18.83 1.93 -1.48
CA ALA A 222 -17.74 1.11 -0.95
C ALA A 222 -16.94 1.87 0.13
N ILE A 223 -16.78 3.19 -0.01
CA ILE A 223 -16.14 4.03 1.02
C ILE A 223 -17.01 4.11 2.27
N HIS A 224 -18.33 4.30 2.11
CA HIS A 224 -19.25 4.33 3.25
C HIS A 224 -19.26 3.00 4.01
N VAL A 225 -19.34 1.86 3.30
CA VAL A 225 -19.27 0.52 3.90
C VAL A 225 -17.94 0.34 4.66
N TRP A 226 -16.84 0.79 4.06
CA TRP A 226 -15.53 0.74 4.69
C TRP A 226 -15.47 1.53 6.00
N ASP A 227 -16.00 2.76 6.00
CA ASP A 227 -16.00 3.64 7.16
C ASP A 227 -16.93 3.12 8.27
N THR A 228 -18.15 2.66 7.95
CA THR A 228 -19.09 2.09 8.94
C THR A 228 -18.52 0.85 9.63
N GLU A 229 -17.92 -0.07 8.86
CA GLU A 229 -17.29 -1.26 9.43
C GLU A 229 -16.09 -0.91 10.30
N ARG A 230 -15.33 0.13 9.92
CA ARG A 230 -14.21 0.59 10.73
C ARG A 230 -14.69 1.14 12.07
N GLU A 231 -15.70 2.01 12.08
CA GLU A 231 -16.28 2.55 13.31
C GLU A 231 -16.78 1.43 14.23
N LYS A 232 -17.45 0.40 13.66
CA LYS A 232 -17.91 -0.78 14.41
C LYS A 232 -16.77 -1.55 15.06
N ASN A 233 -15.61 -1.64 14.40
CA ASN A 233 -14.42 -2.31 14.93
C ASN A 233 -13.65 -1.45 15.95
N ASP A 234 -13.73 -0.12 15.85
CA ASP A 234 -13.09 0.82 16.78
C ASP A 234 -13.84 0.95 18.13
N LEU A 235 -15.13 0.55 18.17
CA LEU A 235 -15.91 0.44 19.42
C LEU A 235 -15.32 -0.55 20.44
N ASP A 236 -14.33 -1.37 20.06
CA ASP A 236 -13.51 -2.19 20.97
C ASP A 236 -12.55 -1.36 21.87
N GLY A 237 -12.64 -0.02 21.85
CA GLY A 237 -11.92 0.86 22.79
C GLY A 237 -10.48 1.20 22.41
N GLN A 238 -10.05 0.80 21.21
CA GLN A 238 -8.80 1.26 20.59
C GLN A 238 -9.14 2.20 19.44
N GLY A 239 -9.71 3.37 19.78
CA GLY A 239 -10.00 4.44 18.83
C GLY A 239 -8.72 4.88 18.11
N GLY A 240 -8.40 4.19 17.02
CA GLY A 240 -7.28 4.53 16.17
C GLY A 240 -7.64 5.80 15.41
N LYS A 241 -6.76 6.80 15.42
CA LYS A 241 -6.87 7.92 14.47
C LYS A 241 -7.05 7.34 13.07
N ASP A 242 -7.87 7.98 12.24
CA ASP A 242 -7.95 7.62 10.84
C ASP A 242 -6.68 8.09 10.11
N ILE A 243 -5.59 7.33 10.30
CA ILE A 243 -4.28 7.59 9.69
C ILE A 243 -4.43 7.71 8.18
N GLU A 244 -5.32 6.92 7.57
CA GLU A 244 -5.53 6.97 6.12
C GLU A 244 -6.35 8.19 5.65
N LYS A 245 -7.07 8.88 6.53
CA LYS A 245 -7.69 10.20 6.25
C LYS A 245 -6.74 11.36 6.57
N GLU A 246 -5.68 11.12 7.32
CA GLU A 246 -4.72 12.15 7.67
C GLU A 246 -3.93 12.57 6.43
N LYS A 247 -3.87 13.88 6.20
CA LYS A 247 -3.03 14.43 5.14
C LYS A 247 -1.58 14.21 5.52
N VAL A 248 -0.91 13.36 4.76
CA VAL A 248 0.56 13.30 4.80
C VAL A 248 1.08 14.61 4.22
N PHE A 249 2.14 15.14 4.79
CA PHE A 249 2.70 16.43 4.38
C PHE A 249 2.95 16.47 2.86
N LEU A 250 2.31 17.41 2.15
CA LEU A 250 2.39 17.58 0.70
C LEU A 250 1.90 16.40 -0.17
N VAL A 251 1.19 15.43 0.41
CA VAL A 251 0.69 14.26 -0.32
C VAL A 251 -0.78 14.01 0.00
N ASP A 252 -1.61 14.03 -1.05
CA ASP A 252 -3.01 13.67 -0.92
C ASP A 252 -3.18 12.15 -0.78
N THR A 253 -3.86 11.75 0.29
CA THR A 253 -4.18 10.36 0.65
C THR A 253 -5.61 9.98 0.26
N GLN A 254 -6.29 10.79 -0.57
CA GLN A 254 -7.64 10.53 -1.08
C GLN A 254 -7.87 9.06 -1.45
N ARG A 255 -8.92 8.50 -0.83
CA ARG A 255 -9.37 7.13 -1.03
C ARG A 255 -10.25 7.05 -2.28
N THR A 256 -10.18 5.90 -2.94
CA THR A 256 -11.12 5.53 -3.99
C THR A 256 -11.76 4.21 -3.60
N GLY A 257 -13.09 4.20 -3.51
CA GLY A 257 -13.87 3.00 -3.28
C GLY A 257 -14.09 2.26 -4.59
N TRP A 258 -14.11 0.93 -4.50
CA TRP A 258 -14.30 0.02 -5.62
C TRP A 258 -15.29 -1.05 -5.23
N ARG A 259 -16.20 -1.37 -6.14
CA ARG A 259 -17.14 -2.48 -5.96
C ARG A 259 -17.14 -3.36 -7.20
N LEU A 260 -17.17 -4.66 -6.96
CA LEU A 260 -17.47 -5.64 -7.97
C LEU A 260 -18.86 -6.19 -7.67
N SER A 261 -19.84 -5.80 -8.50
CA SER A 261 -21.21 -6.33 -8.46
C SER A 261 -21.37 -7.31 -9.62
N HIS A 262 -21.76 -8.55 -9.31
CA HIS A 262 -22.19 -9.47 -10.36
C HIS A 262 -23.54 -9.02 -10.90
N ALA A 263 -23.59 -8.78 -12.22
CA ALA A 263 -24.84 -8.59 -12.96
C ALA A 263 -25.69 -9.86 -12.95
#